data_AF-A0AAW1WUC6-F1
#
_entry.id   AF-A0AAW1WUC6-F1
#
_cell.length_a   1.000
_cell.length_b   1.000
_cell.length_c   1.000
_cell.angle_alpha   90.00
_cell.angle_beta   90.00
_cell.angle_gamma   90.00
#
_symmetry.space_group_name_H-M   'P 1'
#
loop_
_entity.id
_entity.type
_entity.pdbx_description
1 polymer ?
#
loop_
_entity_poly.entity_id
_entity_poly.type
_entity_poly.pdbx_seq_one_letter_code
_entity_poly.pdbx_strand_id
1 'polypeptide(L)'
;MLIQAHCSTLSPICLANPNRQFPIISRRAPFNVYRSNGAANWGLGRKKNRGVIVSASEGQSSTPNFPKKRKIVEHVCLLKSKEDLSDEEEQDMLDYLYTTQYQMRGIVAISLGRIGNENLHKYSHAFYLRFQRKEDLVKFYQNPFYLGILKEHVSPYCHGLLNVDYESEVEDDILPIFRKGEEFNFGVEFVLLISFVDNASDHAEDALVSLEGLLMGFPSLIVQSTRGVNFNLSSKEYTHGVVIRFRSFDSFEIFFGSSEYKDLWKSKFEKITQKTLSVHFLIQPVGSEIM
;
A
#
# COMPACT_ATOMS: atom_id res chain seq x y z
N MET A 1 -4.41 -47.99 14.36
CA MET A 1 -5.56 -47.47 13.59
C MET A 1 -5.97 -46.15 14.21
N LEU A 2 -6.09 -45.14 13.34
CA LEU A 2 -6.79 -43.86 13.47
C LEU A 2 -6.44 -42.90 14.62
N ILE A 3 -5.62 -41.92 14.22
CA ILE A 3 -5.47 -40.58 14.76
C ILE A 3 -6.77 -39.79 14.47
N GLN A 4 -7.29 -39.08 15.47
CA GLN A 4 -8.26 -38.00 15.25
C GLN A 4 -7.68 -36.72 15.84
N ALA A 5 -7.11 -35.90 14.95
CA ALA A 5 -6.72 -34.54 15.26
C ALA A 5 -7.92 -33.63 14.97
N HIS A 6 -8.44 -32.97 16.00
CA HIS A 6 -9.43 -31.92 15.84
C HIS A 6 -8.76 -30.65 15.30
N CYS A 7 -9.05 -30.32 14.05
CA CYS A 7 -8.77 -29.01 13.46
C CYS A 7 -9.78 -28.00 14.00
N SER A 8 -9.33 -27.10 14.87
CA SER A 8 -10.06 -25.89 15.26
C SER A 8 -9.89 -24.82 14.18
N THR A 9 -10.97 -24.55 13.44
CA THR A 9 -11.12 -23.44 12.50
C THR A 9 -11.25 -22.12 13.28
N LEU A 10 -10.27 -21.23 13.13
CA LEU A 10 -10.30 -19.87 13.67
C LEU A 10 -10.65 -18.89 12.55
N SER A 11 -11.79 -18.23 12.69
CA SER A 11 -12.16 -17.03 11.95
C SER A 11 -11.10 -15.95 12.15
N PRO A 12 -10.71 -15.15 11.14
CA PRO A 12 -9.85 -14.02 11.37
C PRO A 12 -10.69 -12.90 11.98
N ILE A 13 -10.24 -12.36 13.11
CA ILE A 13 -10.77 -11.20 13.83
C ILE A 13 -11.89 -11.52 14.85
N CYS A 14 -11.49 -12.00 16.03
CA CYS A 14 -12.18 -11.68 17.28
C CYS A 14 -11.39 -10.57 17.98
N LEU A 15 -11.89 -9.33 17.93
CA LEU A 15 -11.37 -8.21 18.73
C LEU A 15 -12.10 -8.18 20.07
N ALA A 16 -11.38 -8.42 21.16
CA ALA A 16 -11.84 -8.19 22.52
C ALA A 16 -10.72 -7.56 23.36
N ASN A 17 -10.59 -6.23 23.31
CA ASN A 17 -10.63 -5.33 24.48
C ASN A 17 -10.27 -3.89 24.07
N PRO A 18 -11.05 -2.88 24.49
CA PRO A 18 -10.65 -1.48 24.40
C PRO A 18 -9.85 -1.13 25.66
N ASN A 19 -8.59 -0.71 25.52
CA ASN A 19 -7.91 0.26 26.39
C ASN A 19 -6.40 0.29 26.10
N ARG A 20 -6.01 1.02 25.06
CA ARG A 20 -4.77 1.80 25.07
C ARG A 20 -5.05 3.11 24.37
N GLN A 21 -5.25 4.15 25.18
CA GLN A 21 -5.42 5.52 24.72
C GLN A 21 -4.10 5.99 24.10
N PHE A 22 -4.11 6.29 22.80
CA PHE A 22 -3.09 7.12 22.17
C PHE A 22 -3.40 8.59 22.47
N PRO A 23 -2.41 9.43 22.83
CA PRO A 23 -2.67 10.83 23.17
C PRO A 23 -3.05 11.63 21.91
N ILE A 24 -4.30 12.07 21.85
CA ILE A 24 -4.83 12.97 20.81
C ILE A 24 -4.31 14.40 21.10
N ILE A 25 -3.32 14.85 20.34
CA ILE A 25 -2.96 16.28 20.32
C ILE A 25 -3.87 16.98 19.29
N SER A 26 -4.94 17.58 19.77
CA SER A 26 -5.82 18.46 18.99
C SER A 26 -5.10 19.78 18.69
N ARG A 27 -4.76 20.05 17.42
CA ARG A 27 -4.43 21.40 16.95
C ARG A 27 -5.48 21.92 15.97
N ARG A 28 -6.13 23.01 16.36
CA ARG A 28 -7.05 23.82 15.54
C ARG A 28 -6.28 24.52 14.42
N ALA A 29 -6.72 24.38 13.18
CA ALA A 29 -6.27 25.20 12.07
C ALA A 29 -6.95 26.59 12.11
N PRO A 30 -6.22 27.70 11.88
CA PRO A 30 -6.84 28.99 11.63
C PRO A 30 -7.15 29.14 10.13
N PHE A 31 -8.41 29.39 9.83
CA PHE A 31 -8.86 29.92 8.54
C PHE A 31 -8.28 31.31 8.33
N ASN A 32 -7.63 31.56 7.20
CA ASN A 32 -7.43 32.91 6.67
C ASN A 32 -7.75 32.94 5.17
N VAL A 33 -8.90 33.53 4.88
CA VAL A 33 -9.35 33.94 3.56
C VAL A 33 -8.69 35.27 3.25
N TYR A 34 -7.93 35.36 2.15
CA TYR A 34 -7.66 36.65 1.52
C TYR A 34 -8.04 36.61 0.05
N ARG A 35 -9.05 37.41 -0.25
CA ARG A 35 -9.57 37.74 -1.58
C ARG A 35 -8.91 39.05 -2.00
N SER A 36 -8.28 39.12 -3.17
CA SER A 36 -8.18 40.39 -3.88
C SER A 36 -8.22 40.19 -5.40
N ASN A 37 -9.12 40.95 -6.02
CA ASN A 37 -9.15 41.24 -7.44
C ASN A 37 -8.06 42.27 -7.74
N GLY A 38 -7.42 42.16 -8.91
CA GLY A 38 -6.53 43.21 -9.41
C GLY A 38 -6.21 42.99 -10.89
N ALA A 39 -7.02 43.58 -11.76
CA ALA A 39 -6.70 43.75 -13.17
C ALA A 39 -5.70 44.91 -13.32
N ALA A 40 -4.63 44.70 -14.09
CA ALA A 40 -3.86 45.77 -14.71
C ALA A 40 -3.14 45.26 -15.96
N ASN A 41 -3.52 45.85 -17.10
CA ASN A 41 -2.91 45.70 -18.42
C ASN A 41 -1.61 46.52 -18.50
N TRP A 42 -0.58 45.99 -19.15
CA TRP A 42 0.40 46.81 -19.87
C TRP A 42 1.00 46.09 -21.10
N GLY A 43 0.60 46.57 -22.28
CA GLY A 43 1.50 47.20 -23.26
C GLY A 43 2.62 46.40 -23.92
N LEU A 44 2.30 45.90 -25.13
CA LEU A 44 3.05 46.04 -26.40
C LEU A 44 4.51 45.55 -26.52
N GLY A 45 4.70 44.51 -27.34
CA GLY A 45 5.99 44.15 -27.93
C GLY A 45 5.84 43.23 -29.14
N ARG A 46 5.69 43.80 -30.34
CA ARG A 46 5.71 43.08 -31.63
C ARG A 46 7.06 42.37 -31.83
N LYS A 47 7.05 41.07 -32.13
CA LYS A 47 8.04 40.49 -33.05
C LYS A 47 7.52 39.23 -33.76
N LYS A 48 7.76 39.25 -35.07
CA LYS A 48 7.47 38.29 -36.15
C LYS A 48 8.20 36.95 -35.93
N ASN A 49 7.54 35.81 -36.14
CA ASN A 49 7.89 34.82 -37.18
C ASN A 49 7.28 33.42 -36.95
N ARG A 50 6.91 32.82 -38.09
CA ARG A 50 6.68 31.39 -38.38
C ARG A 50 5.41 30.78 -37.79
N GLY A 51 4.38 30.76 -38.64
CA GLY A 51 3.27 29.82 -38.52
C GLY A 51 3.80 28.39 -38.54
N VAL A 52 3.55 27.68 -37.44
CA VAL A 52 3.52 26.22 -37.41
C VAL A 52 2.03 25.87 -37.42
N ILE A 53 1.57 25.32 -38.53
CA ILE A 53 0.27 24.67 -38.60
C ILE A 53 0.44 23.35 -37.85
N VAL A 54 0.09 23.32 -36.56
CA VAL A 54 -0.15 22.06 -35.86
C VAL A 54 -1.51 21.59 -36.31
N SER A 55 -1.53 20.61 -37.21
CA SER A 55 -2.75 19.88 -37.55
C SER A 55 -3.17 19.11 -36.31
N ALA A 56 -4.18 19.62 -35.60
CA ALA A 56 -4.95 18.82 -34.67
C ALA A 56 -5.78 17.84 -35.50
N SER A 57 -5.35 16.59 -35.56
CA SER A 57 -6.22 15.52 -36.04
C SER A 57 -7.22 15.25 -34.93
N GLU A 58 -8.40 15.86 -35.03
CA GLU A 58 -9.60 15.42 -34.32
C GLU A 58 -9.97 14.03 -34.85
N GLY A 59 -9.32 13.00 -34.30
CA GLY A 59 -9.79 11.64 -34.39
C GLY A 59 -10.92 11.45 -33.40
N GLN A 60 -12.14 11.83 -33.79
CA GLN A 60 -13.35 11.38 -33.12
C GLN A 60 -13.45 9.85 -33.29
N SER A 61 -12.96 9.11 -32.31
CA SER A 61 -13.45 7.77 -32.00
C SER A 61 -14.10 7.86 -30.62
N SER A 62 -15.42 8.04 -30.60
CA SER A 62 -16.25 7.91 -29.41
C SER A 62 -16.39 6.44 -29.01
N THR A 63 -15.27 5.83 -28.65
CA THR A 63 -15.28 4.70 -27.71
C THR A 63 -15.47 5.27 -26.31
N PRO A 64 -16.32 4.68 -25.45
CA PRO A 64 -16.32 5.08 -24.04
C PRO A 64 -14.87 4.95 -23.55
N ASN A 65 -14.27 6.07 -23.14
CA ASN A 65 -12.90 6.10 -22.62
C ASN A 65 -12.88 5.25 -21.35
N PHE A 66 -12.64 3.94 -21.50
CA PHE A 66 -12.22 3.14 -20.37
C PHE A 66 -10.97 3.81 -19.80
N PRO A 67 -10.94 4.11 -18.49
CA PRO A 67 -9.78 4.75 -17.89
C PRO A 67 -8.59 3.85 -18.18
N LYS A 68 -7.65 4.38 -18.96
CA LYS A 68 -6.47 3.63 -19.37
C LYS A 68 -5.77 3.14 -18.11
N LYS A 69 -5.47 1.85 -18.05
CA LYS A 69 -4.75 1.26 -16.92
C LYS A 69 -3.26 1.24 -17.21
N ARG A 70 -2.46 1.36 -16.15
CA ARG A 70 -1.01 1.27 -16.19
C ARG A 70 -0.53 0.21 -15.21
N LYS A 71 0.36 -0.65 -15.69
CA LYS A 71 1.06 -1.62 -14.85
C LYS A 71 2.06 -0.92 -13.94
N ILE A 72 2.05 -1.33 -12.67
CA ILE A 72 3.03 -0.97 -11.65
C ILE A 72 3.45 -2.24 -10.90
N VAL A 73 4.53 -2.16 -10.15
CA VAL A 73 5.03 -3.27 -9.34
C VAL A 73 5.00 -2.89 -7.87
N GLU A 74 4.39 -3.74 -7.07
CA GLU A 74 4.28 -3.58 -5.62
C GLU A 74 5.30 -4.50 -4.96
N HIS A 75 5.99 -3.97 -3.96
CA HIS A 75 6.92 -4.70 -3.11
C HIS A 75 6.49 -4.49 -1.66
N VAL A 76 6.17 -5.59 -0.99
CA VAL A 76 5.81 -5.62 0.43
C VAL A 76 6.89 -6.38 1.17
N CYS A 77 7.44 -5.78 2.21
CA CYS A 77 8.43 -6.37 3.09
C CYS A 77 7.89 -6.32 4.53
N LEU A 78 7.78 -7.49 5.18
CA LEU A 78 7.39 -7.61 6.58
C LEU A 78 8.60 -8.01 7.42
N LEU A 79 8.83 -7.28 8.50
CA LEU A 79 10.00 -7.44 9.37
C LEU A 79 9.59 -8.02 10.72
N LYS A 80 10.43 -8.90 11.26
CA LYS A 80 10.34 -9.41 12.63
C LYS A 80 11.46 -8.83 13.47
N SER A 81 11.15 -7.81 14.27
CA SER A 81 12.08 -7.25 15.23
C SER A 81 12.36 -8.22 16.37
N LYS A 82 13.47 -8.02 17.06
CA LYS A 82 13.76 -8.60 18.37
C LYS A 82 12.87 -7.91 19.42
N GLU A 83 12.66 -8.57 20.57
CA GLU A 83 11.67 -8.15 21.57
C GLU A 83 12.07 -6.87 22.34
N ASP A 84 13.32 -6.41 22.21
CA ASP A 84 13.91 -5.32 23.03
C ASP A 84 14.30 -4.07 22.22
N LEU A 85 13.63 -3.77 21.10
CA LEU A 85 13.96 -2.60 20.28
C LEU A 85 13.56 -1.29 20.98
N SER A 86 14.50 -0.36 21.16
CA SER A 86 14.17 0.98 21.68
C SER A 86 13.46 1.83 20.62
N ASP A 87 12.75 2.87 21.05
CA ASP A 87 12.07 3.78 20.13
C ASP A 87 13.08 4.50 19.20
N GLU A 88 14.29 4.81 19.69
CA GLU A 88 15.36 5.40 18.89
C GLU A 88 15.94 4.42 17.85
N GLU A 89 16.12 3.16 18.22
CA GLU A 89 16.60 2.12 17.30
C GLU A 89 15.55 1.79 16.22
N GLU A 90 14.27 1.76 16.60
CA GLU A 90 13.15 1.62 15.68
C GLU A 90 13.12 2.78 14.68
N GLN A 91 13.21 4.01 15.18
CA GLN A 91 13.21 5.20 14.35
C GLN A 91 14.40 5.22 13.39
N ASP A 92 15.61 4.90 13.85
CA ASP A 92 16.81 4.81 13.00
C ASP A 92 16.61 3.79 11.86
N MET A 93 16.17 2.57 12.19
CA MET A 93 15.89 1.54 11.20
C MET A 93 14.87 2.01 10.14
N LEU A 94 13.77 2.63 10.59
CA LEU A 94 12.70 3.09 9.72
C LEU A 94 13.15 4.28 8.84
N ASP A 95 13.95 5.19 9.38
CA ASP A 95 14.49 6.34 8.63
C ASP A 95 15.47 5.89 7.54
N TYR A 96 16.38 4.96 7.83
CA TYR A 96 17.28 4.40 6.82
C TYR A 96 16.51 3.66 5.72
N LEU A 97 15.49 2.88 6.07
CA LEU A 97 14.59 2.28 5.08
C LEU A 97 13.86 3.35 4.26
N TYR A 98 13.42 4.45 4.87
CA TYR A 98 12.80 5.55 4.15
C TYR A 98 13.75 6.20 3.13
N THR A 99 15.04 6.30 3.46
CA THR A 99 16.04 6.94 2.58
C THR A 99 16.25 6.21 1.25
N THR A 100 15.84 4.94 1.12
CA THR A 100 15.98 4.18 -0.14
C THR A 100 15.31 4.87 -1.31
N GLN A 101 14.23 5.63 -1.07
CA GLN A 101 13.52 6.36 -2.12
C GLN A 101 14.41 7.42 -2.82
N TYR A 102 15.40 7.98 -2.12
CA TYR A 102 16.22 9.08 -2.64
C TYR A 102 17.42 8.57 -3.45
N GLN A 103 17.93 7.39 -3.09
CA GLN A 103 19.12 6.82 -3.70
C GLN A 103 18.79 5.95 -4.93
N MET A 104 17.50 5.68 -5.17
CA MET A 104 17.08 4.65 -6.13
C MET A 104 16.05 5.20 -7.10
N ARG A 105 16.42 5.23 -8.38
CA ARG A 105 15.50 5.58 -9.45
C ARG A 105 14.50 4.44 -9.65
N GLY A 106 13.23 4.79 -9.86
CA GLY A 106 12.16 3.84 -10.17
C GLY A 106 11.20 3.56 -9.02
N ILE A 107 11.56 3.88 -7.78
CA ILE A 107 10.61 3.94 -6.65
C ILE A 107 9.71 5.16 -6.88
N VAL A 108 8.40 4.92 -6.91
CA VAL A 108 7.39 5.97 -7.14
C VAL A 108 6.50 6.24 -5.94
N ALA A 109 6.43 5.29 -5.00
CA ALA A 109 5.77 5.45 -3.70
C ALA A 109 6.46 4.58 -2.65
N ILE A 110 6.38 5.01 -1.39
CA ILE A 110 6.97 4.35 -0.24
C ILE A 110 6.07 4.59 0.98
N SER A 111 5.90 3.56 1.80
CA SER A 111 5.31 3.69 3.12
C SER A 111 5.88 2.65 4.06
N LEU A 112 5.97 2.98 5.34
CA LEU A 112 6.47 2.07 6.36
C LEU A 112 5.90 2.44 7.72
N GLY A 113 5.90 1.48 8.63
CA GLY A 113 5.48 1.70 10.00
C GLY A 113 5.38 0.43 10.82
N ARG A 114 5.11 0.64 12.11
CA ARG A 114 4.83 -0.43 13.08
C ARG A 114 3.45 -1.03 12.82
N ILE A 115 3.38 -2.35 12.84
CA ILE A 115 2.14 -3.11 12.65
C ILE A 115 1.27 -2.97 13.91
N GLY A 116 0.03 -2.54 13.73
CA GLY A 116 -0.91 -2.23 14.81
C GLY A 116 -1.66 -3.45 15.37
N ASN A 117 -1.73 -4.55 14.63
CA ASN A 117 -2.40 -5.77 15.05
C ASN A 117 -1.45 -6.91 15.41
N GLU A 118 -1.90 -7.75 16.34
CA GLU A 118 -1.31 -9.07 16.52
C GLU A 118 -1.46 -9.91 15.25
N ASN A 119 -0.43 -10.70 14.95
CA ASN A 119 -0.43 -11.62 13.82
C ASN A 119 0.31 -12.90 14.21
N LEU A 120 -0.10 -14.02 13.61
CA LEU A 120 0.38 -15.37 13.94
C LEU A 120 1.92 -15.51 13.87
N HIS A 121 2.53 -14.73 12.99
CA HIS A 121 3.96 -14.82 12.68
C HIS A 121 4.81 -13.77 13.41
N LYS A 122 4.20 -12.94 14.26
CA LYS A 122 4.86 -11.87 15.03
C LYS A 122 5.70 -10.90 14.18
N TYR A 123 5.20 -10.55 12.98
CA TYR A 123 5.75 -9.41 12.24
C TYR A 123 5.46 -8.12 13.01
N SER A 124 6.47 -7.28 13.17
CA SER A 124 6.38 -6.04 13.94
C SER A 124 6.35 -4.78 13.07
N HIS A 125 6.98 -4.81 11.90
CA HIS A 125 7.00 -3.67 10.98
C HIS A 125 6.67 -4.11 9.56
N ALA A 126 6.13 -3.17 8.80
CA ALA A 126 5.88 -3.33 7.38
C ALA A 126 6.56 -2.20 6.61
N PHE A 127 7.10 -2.55 5.46
CA PHE A 127 7.76 -1.67 4.52
C PHE A 127 7.19 -1.95 3.13
N TYR A 128 6.57 -0.94 2.54
CA TYR A 128 5.93 -1.02 1.24
C TYR A 128 6.62 -0.06 0.27
N LEU A 129 6.88 -0.56 -0.94
CA LEU A 129 7.41 0.20 -2.05
C LEU A 129 6.59 -0.06 -3.30
N ARG A 130 6.48 0.97 -4.13
CA ARG A 130 5.97 0.86 -5.49
C ARG A 130 7.05 1.21 -6.49
N PHE A 131 7.16 0.40 -7.53
CA PHE A 131 8.03 0.62 -8.67
C PHE A 131 7.22 0.86 -9.93
N GLN A 132 7.77 1.69 -10.84
CA GLN A 132 7.15 1.90 -12.14
C GLN A 132 7.24 0.67 -13.03
N ARG A 133 8.33 -0.12 -12.91
CA ARG A 133 8.59 -1.30 -13.74
C ARG A 133 9.26 -2.40 -12.95
N LYS A 134 9.12 -3.63 -13.44
CA LYS A 134 9.74 -4.82 -12.83
C LYS A 134 11.26 -4.79 -12.86
N GLU A 135 11.87 -4.19 -13.88
CA GLU A 135 13.32 -4.05 -13.96
C GLU A 135 13.89 -3.18 -12.84
N ASP A 136 13.10 -2.20 -12.35
CA ASP A 136 13.53 -1.33 -11.26
C ASP A 136 13.54 -2.07 -9.91
N LEU A 137 12.59 -2.99 -9.69
CA LEU A 137 12.60 -3.91 -8.54
C LEU A 137 13.81 -4.87 -8.59
N VAL A 138 14.17 -5.40 -9.76
CA VAL A 138 15.35 -6.27 -9.89
C VAL A 138 16.63 -5.52 -9.53
N LYS A 139 16.76 -4.27 -10.02
CA LYS A 139 17.87 -3.39 -9.62
C LYS A 139 17.82 -3.06 -8.14
N PHE A 140 16.63 -3.00 -7.55
CA PHE A 140 16.47 -2.69 -6.13
C PHE A 140 17.12 -3.75 -5.24
N TYR A 141 16.83 -5.04 -5.48
CA TYR A 141 17.45 -6.13 -4.74
C TYR A 141 18.97 -6.22 -4.89
N GLN A 142 19.52 -5.72 -6.00
CA GLN A 142 20.96 -5.75 -6.29
C GLN A 142 21.69 -4.48 -5.83
N ASN A 143 20.97 -3.50 -5.29
CA ASN A 143 21.52 -2.20 -5.00
C ASN A 143 22.44 -2.24 -3.75
N PRO A 144 23.72 -1.84 -3.86
CA PRO A 144 24.64 -1.89 -2.73
C PRO A 144 24.23 -1.04 -1.53
N PHE A 145 23.55 0.10 -1.77
CA PHE A 145 23.06 0.98 -0.71
C PHE A 145 21.92 0.31 0.08
N TYR A 146 20.94 -0.29 -0.62
CA TYR A 146 19.88 -1.05 0.04
C TYR A 146 20.41 -2.26 0.81
N LEU A 147 21.35 -3.01 0.22
CA LEU A 147 22.01 -4.12 0.91
C LEU A 147 22.81 -3.65 2.13
N GLY A 148 23.42 -2.46 2.07
CA GLY A 148 24.06 -1.79 3.19
C GLY A 148 23.06 -1.51 4.32
N ILE A 149 21.91 -0.90 4.01
CA ILE A 149 20.83 -0.64 4.98
C ILE A 149 20.36 -1.95 5.62
N LEU A 150 20.11 -2.99 4.83
CA LEU A 150 19.69 -4.28 5.37
C LEU A 150 20.71 -4.85 6.35
N LYS A 151 22.00 -4.71 6.05
CA LYS A 151 23.08 -5.24 6.89
C LYS A 151 23.31 -4.41 8.15
N GLU A 152 23.31 -3.09 8.03
CA GLU A 152 23.75 -2.16 9.08
C GLU A 152 22.61 -1.65 9.95
N HIS A 153 21.39 -1.51 9.41
CA HIS A 153 20.26 -0.90 10.10
C HIS A 153 19.06 -1.83 10.27
N VAL A 154 18.95 -2.95 9.55
CA VAL A 154 17.83 -3.90 9.71
C VAL A 154 18.26 -5.18 10.42
N SER A 155 19.32 -5.84 9.95
CA SER A 155 19.80 -7.12 10.50
C SER A 155 20.21 -7.08 11.98
N PRO A 156 20.71 -5.96 12.56
CA PRO A 156 20.97 -5.90 13.99
C PRO A 156 19.70 -6.04 14.84
N TYR A 157 18.57 -5.55 14.33
CA TYR A 157 17.32 -5.44 15.08
C TYR A 157 16.28 -6.47 14.67
N CYS A 158 16.36 -6.99 13.44
CA CYS A 158 15.41 -7.92 12.87
C CYS A 158 16.01 -9.30 12.63
N HIS A 159 15.24 -10.35 12.93
CA HIS A 159 15.66 -11.75 12.76
C HIS A 159 14.90 -12.48 11.65
N GLY A 160 13.87 -11.85 11.07
CA GLY A 160 13.06 -12.44 10.02
C GLY A 160 12.54 -11.36 9.08
N LEU A 161 12.48 -11.72 7.79
CA LEU A 161 12.05 -10.83 6.72
C LEU A 161 11.23 -11.65 5.71
N LEU A 162 10.09 -11.11 5.29
CA LEU A 162 9.22 -11.70 4.29
C LEU A 162 8.94 -10.67 3.21
N ASN A 163 9.38 -10.95 1.98
CA ASN A 163 9.08 -10.12 0.82
C ASN A 163 7.94 -10.70 0.00
N VAL A 164 7.05 -9.90 -0.55
CA VAL A 164 6.05 -10.30 -1.54
C VAL A 164 6.05 -9.26 -2.65
N ASP A 165 6.23 -9.72 -3.88
CA ASP A 165 6.33 -8.86 -5.06
C ASP A 165 5.26 -9.23 -6.06
N TYR A 166 4.47 -8.27 -6.50
CA TYR A 166 3.42 -8.52 -7.48
C TYR A 166 3.24 -7.37 -8.46
N GLU A 167 2.77 -7.69 -9.67
CA GLU A 167 2.34 -6.71 -10.64
C GLU A 167 0.86 -6.40 -10.41
N SER A 168 0.49 -5.13 -10.55
CA SER A 168 -0.90 -4.70 -10.48
C SER A 168 -1.17 -3.58 -11.47
N GLU A 169 -2.44 -3.24 -11.65
CA GLU A 169 -2.89 -2.20 -12.57
C GLU A 169 -3.60 -1.08 -11.81
N VAL A 170 -3.16 0.14 -12.06
CA VAL A 170 -3.77 1.38 -11.53
C VAL A 170 -4.22 2.25 -12.69
N GLU A 171 -5.05 3.25 -12.42
CA GLU A 171 -5.40 4.25 -13.45
C GLU A 171 -4.13 4.95 -13.95
N ASP A 172 -4.03 5.20 -15.25
CA ASP A 172 -2.91 5.87 -15.91
C ASP A 172 -2.96 7.39 -15.65
N ASP A 173 -2.96 7.75 -14.37
CA ASP A 173 -2.92 9.12 -13.86
C ASP A 173 -1.82 9.26 -12.78
N ILE A 174 -1.32 10.48 -12.61
CA ILE A 174 -0.18 10.80 -11.75
C ILE A 174 -0.51 10.49 -10.28
N LEU A 175 -1.70 10.85 -9.79
CA LEU A 175 -2.07 10.65 -8.38
C LEU A 175 -2.05 9.16 -7.99
N PRO A 176 -2.78 8.26 -8.69
CA PRO A 176 -2.81 6.84 -8.34
C PRO A 176 -1.48 6.13 -8.59
N ILE A 177 -0.68 6.51 -9.59
CA ILE A 177 0.62 5.89 -9.85
C ILE A 177 1.63 6.25 -8.75
N PHE A 178 1.79 7.54 -8.47
CA PHE A 178 2.81 8.04 -7.56
C PHE A 178 2.33 8.14 -6.11
N ARG A 179 1.08 7.72 -5.82
CA ARG A 179 0.41 7.88 -4.52
C ARG A 179 0.61 9.30 -3.97
N LYS A 180 0.35 10.30 -4.82
CA LYS A 180 0.46 11.72 -4.47
C LYS A 180 -0.92 12.32 -4.24
N GLY A 181 -1.02 13.21 -3.27
CA GLY A 181 -2.27 13.87 -2.90
C GLY A 181 -2.47 13.86 -1.38
N GLU A 182 -3.34 14.73 -0.88
CA GLU A 182 -3.62 14.84 0.56
C GLU A 182 -4.11 13.51 1.15
N GLU A 183 -4.91 12.77 0.37
CA GLU A 183 -5.43 11.44 0.68
C GLU A 183 -4.37 10.34 0.83
N PHE A 184 -3.15 10.54 0.33
CA PHE A 184 -2.05 9.60 0.50
C PHE A 184 -1.11 9.98 1.64
N ASN A 185 -1.18 11.21 2.16
CA ASN A 185 -0.26 11.70 3.21
C ASN A 185 -0.50 11.07 4.58
N PHE A 186 -1.72 10.63 4.87
CA PHE A 186 -2.13 10.03 6.14
C PHE A 186 -3.16 8.92 5.92
N GLY A 187 -3.30 8.03 6.90
CA GLY A 187 -4.28 6.93 6.85
C GLY A 187 -3.66 5.60 7.26
N VAL A 188 -4.26 4.51 6.80
CA VAL A 188 -3.83 3.15 7.11
C VAL A 188 -3.44 2.43 5.83
N GLU A 189 -2.30 1.74 5.84
CA GLU A 189 -2.00 0.70 4.86
C GLU A 189 -2.40 -0.63 5.46
N PHE A 190 -3.24 -1.36 4.74
CA PHE A 190 -3.60 -2.72 5.05
C PHE A 190 -2.99 -3.65 4.01
N VAL A 191 -2.28 -4.67 4.47
CA VAL A 191 -1.65 -5.70 3.65
C VAL A 191 -2.34 -7.02 3.94
N LEU A 192 -2.79 -7.68 2.89
CA LEU A 192 -3.35 -9.03 2.95
C LEU A 192 -2.57 -9.94 2.01
N LEU A 193 -1.93 -10.95 2.60
CA LEU A 193 -1.19 -11.99 1.89
C LEU A 193 -1.99 -13.30 1.96
N ILE A 194 -2.17 -13.96 0.82
CA ILE A 194 -3.04 -15.12 0.69
C ILE A 194 -2.31 -16.26 -0.01
N SER A 195 -2.40 -17.46 0.56
CA SER A 195 -2.13 -18.72 -0.13
C SER A 195 -3.44 -19.45 -0.38
N PHE A 196 -3.77 -19.69 -1.64
CA PHE A 196 -4.93 -20.49 -2.01
C PHE A 196 -4.57 -21.97 -2.09
N VAL A 197 -5.56 -22.85 -1.96
CA VAL A 197 -5.41 -24.30 -2.13
C VAL A 197 -5.05 -24.62 -3.58
N ASP A 198 -4.19 -25.61 -3.80
CA ASP A 198 -3.83 -26.09 -5.12
C ASP A 198 -5.08 -26.44 -5.94
N ASN A 199 -5.15 -25.94 -7.18
CA ASN A 199 -6.28 -26.03 -8.13
C ASN A 199 -7.43 -25.02 -7.95
N ALA A 200 -7.33 -24.05 -7.04
CA ALA A 200 -8.35 -23.02 -6.87
C ALA A 200 -8.15 -21.76 -7.74
N SER A 201 -7.34 -21.80 -8.81
CA SER A 201 -6.94 -20.61 -9.57
C SER A 201 -8.12 -19.76 -10.06
N ASP A 202 -9.13 -20.38 -10.67
CA ASP A 202 -10.30 -19.66 -11.19
C ASP A 202 -11.17 -19.09 -10.05
N HIS A 203 -11.30 -19.84 -8.95
CA HIS A 203 -12.03 -19.40 -7.77
C HIS A 203 -11.30 -18.28 -7.01
N ALA A 204 -9.96 -18.29 -7.01
CA ALA A 204 -9.13 -17.26 -6.43
C ALA A 204 -9.30 -15.94 -7.19
N GLU A 205 -9.28 -15.99 -8.53
CA GLU A 205 -9.49 -14.79 -9.34
C GLU A 205 -10.92 -14.24 -9.16
N ASP A 206 -11.95 -15.09 -9.17
CA ASP A 206 -13.33 -14.68 -8.89
C ASP A 206 -13.50 -14.05 -7.49
N ALA A 207 -12.85 -14.62 -6.46
CA ALA A 207 -12.86 -14.07 -5.11
C ALA A 207 -12.17 -12.70 -5.04
N LEU A 208 -11.04 -12.55 -5.71
CA LEU A 208 -10.28 -11.30 -5.76
C LEU A 208 -10.99 -10.20 -6.56
N VAL A 209 -11.64 -10.54 -7.69
CA VAL A 209 -12.50 -9.62 -8.44
C VAL A 209 -13.71 -9.19 -7.60
N SER A 210 -14.30 -10.11 -6.85
CA SER A 210 -15.40 -9.80 -5.93
C SER A 210 -14.93 -8.83 -4.83
N LEU A 211 -13.74 -9.05 -4.26
CA LEU A 211 -13.15 -8.15 -3.27
C LEU A 211 -12.90 -6.76 -3.88
N GLU A 212 -12.31 -6.69 -5.07
CA GLU A 212 -12.10 -5.42 -5.79
C GLU A 212 -13.42 -4.67 -6.04
N GLY A 213 -14.46 -5.38 -6.47
CA GLY A 213 -15.82 -4.83 -6.62
C GLY A 213 -16.38 -4.26 -5.32
N LEU A 214 -16.19 -4.96 -4.20
CA LEU A 214 -16.59 -4.47 -2.89
C LEU A 214 -15.82 -3.22 -2.49
N LEU A 215 -14.49 -3.21 -2.67
CA LEU A 215 -13.63 -2.08 -2.32
C LEU A 215 -14.01 -0.81 -3.11
N MET A 216 -14.33 -0.95 -4.41
CA MET A 216 -14.86 0.15 -5.23
C MET A 216 -16.20 0.69 -4.73
N GLY A 217 -16.98 -0.11 -3.99
CA GLY A 217 -18.23 0.30 -3.36
C GLY A 217 -18.07 1.23 -2.15
N PHE A 218 -16.85 1.38 -1.62
CA PHE A 218 -16.56 2.26 -0.47
C PHE A 218 -15.54 3.36 -0.81
N PRO A 219 -15.81 4.23 -1.81
CA PRO A 219 -14.88 5.27 -2.22
C PRO A 219 -14.71 6.37 -1.18
N SER A 220 -15.53 6.42 -0.12
CA SER A 220 -15.36 7.30 1.03
C SER A 220 -14.40 6.75 2.08
N LEU A 221 -14.18 5.43 2.13
CA LEU A 221 -13.31 4.78 3.12
C LEU A 221 -11.93 4.46 2.53
N ILE A 222 -11.91 4.04 1.27
CA ILE A 222 -10.74 3.52 0.58
C ILE A 222 -10.25 4.54 -0.45
N VAL A 223 -8.95 4.81 -0.43
CA VAL A 223 -8.28 5.68 -1.40
C VAL A 223 -7.85 4.88 -2.61
N GLN A 224 -7.22 3.73 -2.37
CA GLN A 224 -6.70 2.87 -3.44
C GLN A 224 -6.60 1.44 -2.94
N SER A 225 -6.78 0.48 -3.85
CA SER A 225 -6.42 -0.92 -3.60
C SER A 225 -5.68 -1.49 -4.80
N THR A 226 -4.75 -2.40 -4.55
CA THR A 226 -4.05 -3.16 -5.58
C THR A 226 -3.98 -4.62 -5.18
N ARG A 227 -3.94 -5.49 -6.18
CA ARG A 227 -3.81 -6.94 -6.01
C ARG A 227 -2.93 -7.53 -7.10
N GLY A 228 -2.34 -8.69 -6.83
CA GLY A 228 -1.64 -9.46 -7.85
C GLY A 228 -1.08 -10.77 -7.34
N VAL A 229 -0.56 -11.54 -8.30
CA VAL A 229 0.11 -12.82 -8.05
C VAL A 229 1.56 -12.56 -7.63
N ASN A 230 1.99 -13.16 -6.52
CA ASN A 230 3.34 -13.07 -6.02
C ASN A 230 4.31 -13.77 -6.98
N PHE A 231 5.27 -13.02 -7.53
CA PHE A 231 6.34 -13.57 -8.36
C PHE A 231 7.69 -13.64 -7.62
N ASN A 232 7.73 -13.26 -6.34
CA ASN A 232 8.95 -13.36 -5.55
C ASN A 232 9.31 -14.83 -5.26
N LEU A 233 10.47 -15.25 -5.74
CA LEU A 233 10.93 -16.64 -5.61
C LEU A 233 11.37 -17.02 -4.19
N SER A 234 11.68 -16.03 -3.34
CA SER A 234 12.11 -16.25 -1.96
C SER A 234 10.95 -16.55 -1.00
N SER A 235 9.72 -16.19 -1.36
CA SER A 235 8.54 -16.27 -0.49
C SER A 235 7.41 -17.08 -1.11
N LYS A 236 7.60 -18.40 -1.20
CA LYS A 236 6.57 -19.30 -1.75
C LYS A 236 5.39 -19.56 -0.80
N GLU A 237 5.43 -19.00 0.41
CA GLU A 237 4.37 -19.18 1.41
C GLU A 237 3.06 -18.48 1.07
N TYR A 238 3.12 -17.43 0.25
CA TYR A 238 1.96 -16.66 -0.16
C TYR A 238 1.94 -16.51 -1.68
N THR A 239 0.79 -16.85 -2.26
CA THR A 239 0.57 -16.84 -3.71
C THR A 239 0.12 -15.47 -4.22
N HIS A 240 -0.56 -14.68 -3.39
CA HIS A 240 -1.14 -13.40 -3.77
C HIS A 240 -0.89 -12.35 -2.70
N GLY A 241 -0.75 -11.10 -3.15
CA GLY A 241 -0.70 -9.92 -2.30
C GLY A 241 -1.83 -8.96 -2.65
N VAL A 242 -2.39 -8.34 -1.62
CA VAL A 242 -3.37 -7.25 -1.73
C VAL A 242 -2.92 -6.14 -0.78
N VAL A 243 -2.89 -4.90 -1.29
CA VAL A 243 -2.59 -3.71 -0.50
C VAL A 243 -3.76 -2.74 -0.63
N ILE A 244 -4.27 -2.26 0.49
CA ILE A 244 -5.42 -1.35 0.57
C ILE A 244 -5.03 -0.12 1.39
N ARG A 245 -5.21 1.05 0.79
CA ARG A 245 -5.03 2.34 1.43
C ARG A 245 -6.37 2.85 1.93
N PHE A 246 -6.53 2.94 3.25
CA PHE A 246 -7.69 3.55 3.90
C PHE A 246 -7.40 5.00 4.28
N ARG A 247 -8.42 5.85 4.23
CA ARG A 247 -8.32 7.29 4.59
C ARG A 247 -8.01 7.51 6.07
N SER A 248 -8.48 6.62 6.94
CA SER A 248 -8.30 6.72 8.39
C SER A 248 -8.40 5.34 9.04
N PHE A 249 -8.02 5.26 10.31
CA PHE A 249 -8.23 4.06 11.12
C PHE A 249 -9.71 3.73 11.28
N ASP A 250 -10.56 4.73 11.53
CA ASP A 250 -12.02 4.55 11.56
C ASP A 250 -12.55 3.98 10.24
N SER A 251 -12.02 4.44 9.10
CA SER A 251 -12.42 3.92 7.77
C SER A 251 -12.08 2.45 7.61
N PHE A 252 -10.89 2.06 8.11
CA PHE A 252 -10.46 0.67 8.18
C PHE A 252 -11.40 -0.15 9.07
N GLU A 253 -11.69 0.30 10.30
CA GLU A 253 -12.57 -0.42 11.22
C GLU A 253 -14.00 -0.57 10.68
N ILE A 254 -14.56 0.49 10.09
CA ILE A 254 -15.89 0.45 9.47
C ILE A 254 -15.95 -0.62 8.37
N PHE A 255 -14.95 -0.64 7.48
CA PHE A 255 -14.92 -1.59 6.36
C PHE A 255 -14.83 -3.04 6.85
N PHE A 256 -13.89 -3.37 7.73
CA PHE A 256 -13.74 -4.74 8.26
C PHE A 256 -14.87 -5.13 9.22
N GLY A 257 -15.54 -4.15 9.83
CA GLY A 257 -16.73 -4.34 10.65
C GLY A 257 -18.00 -4.64 9.86
N SER A 258 -18.05 -4.26 8.58
CA SER A 258 -19.22 -4.40 7.71
C SER A 258 -19.68 -5.85 7.51
N SER A 259 -20.98 -6.04 7.32
CA SER A 259 -21.57 -7.33 6.94
C SER A 259 -21.08 -7.77 5.56
N GLU A 260 -20.94 -6.83 4.64
CA GLU A 260 -20.61 -7.04 3.24
C GLU A 260 -19.22 -7.67 3.11
N TYR A 261 -18.24 -7.17 3.86
CA TYR A 261 -16.90 -7.76 3.90
C TYR A 261 -16.93 -9.17 4.52
N LYS A 262 -17.62 -9.34 5.65
CA LYS A 262 -17.70 -10.62 6.37
C LYS A 262 -18.38 -11.71 5.54
N ASP A 263 -19.48 -11.37 4.87
CA ASP A 263 -20.23 -12.28 4.02
C ASP A 263 -19.44 -12.65 2.76
N LEU A 264 -18.72 -11.68 2.16
CA LEU A 264 -17.82 -11.94 1.04
C LEU A 264 -16.67 -12.88 1.46
N TRP A 265 -16.06 -12.65 2.61
CA TRP A 265 -14.99 -13.51 3.11
C TRP A 265 -15.47 -14.95 3.33
N LYS A 266 -16.59 -15.11 4.04
CA LYS A 266 -17.21 -16.41 4.34
C LYS A 266 -17.62 -17.18 3.08
N SER A 267 -18.18 -16.47 2.10
CA SER A 267 -18.70 -17.10 0.88
C SER A 267 -17.62 -17.42 -0.15
N LYS A 268 -16.63 -16.54 -0.34
CA LYS A 268 -15.66 -16.62 -1.44
C LYS A 268 -14.26 -17.06 -1.00
N PHE A 269 -13.78 -16.65 0.18
CA PHE A 269 -12.39 -16.89 0.59
C PHE A 269 -12.23 -18.11 1.51
N GLU A 270 -13.12 -18.29 2.49
CA GLU A 270 -12.95 -19.27 3.58
C GLU A 270 -12.65 -20.70 3.08
N LYS A 271 -13.30 -21.14 1.99
CA LYS A 271 -13.17 -22.51 1.48
C LYS A 271 -11.94 -22.76 0.60
N ILE A 272 -11.41 -21.70 -0.01
CA ILE A 272 -10.32 -21.81 -1.01
C ILE A 272 -8.98 -21.35 -0.43
N THR A 273 -8.99 -20.78 0.77
CA THR A 273 -7.80 -20.19 1.38
C THR A 273 -7.11 -21.20 2.28
N GLN A 274 -5.84 -21.48 1.97
CA GLN A 274 -4.99 -22.35 2.78
C GLN A 274 -4.31 -21.58 3.91
N LYS A 275 -3.84 -20.36 3.63
CA LYS A 275 -3.10 -19.52 4.58
C LYS A 275 -3.40 -18.06 4.32
N THR A 276 -3.54 -17.27 5.38
CA THR A 276 -3.65 -15.81 5.30
C THR A 276 -2.77 -15.12 6.31
N LEU A 277 -2.28 -13.96 5.92
CA LEU A 277 -1.68 -12.99 6.84
C LEU A 277 -2.26 -11.61 6.52
N SER A 278 -2.88 -11.00 7.52
CA SER A 278 -3.40 -9.64 7.46
C SER A 278 -2.65 -8.78 8.46
N VAL A 279 -2.08 -7.66 7.98
CA VAL A 279 -1.41 -6.68 8.84
C VAL A 279 -1.83 -5.28 8.44
N HIS A 280 -1.88 -4.36 9.40
CA HIS A 280 -2.09 -2.94 9.11
C HIS A 280 -1.08 -2.09 9.86
N PHE A 281 -0.75 -0.94 9.29
CA PHE A 281 0.09 0.07 9.93
C PHE A 281 -0.39 1.46 9.58
N LEU A 282 -0.19 2.40 10.50
CA LEU A 282 -0.48 3.81 10.28
C LEU A 282 0.61 4.41 9.40
N ILE A 283 0.20 5.18 8.39
CA ILE A 283 1.15 6.06 7.71
C ILE A 283 1.30 7.32 8.53
N GLN A 284 2.51 7.52 9.03
CA GLN A 284 2.92 8.78 9.61
C GLN A 284 3.47 9.68 8.50
N PRO A 285 3.13 10.98 8.50
CA PRO A 285 3.75 11.93 7.60
C PRO A 285 5.25 12.00 7.93
N VAL A 286 6.10 11.62 6.98
CA VAL A 286 7.54 11.66 7.19
C VAL A 286 8.02 13.11 7.14
N GLY A 287 8.81 13.51 8.13
CA GLY A 287 9.37 14.87 8.23
C GLY A 287 8.58 15.85 9.08
N SER A 288 7.73 15.40 10.02
CA SER A 288 7.10 16.28 11.02
C SER A 288 8.11 16.93 11.97
N GLU A 289 9.31 16.37 12.09
CA GLU A 289 10.45 16.99 12.78
C GLU A 289 11.63 17.08 11.80
N ILE A 290 11.66 18.17 11.06
CA ILE A 290 12.92 18.67 10.52
C ILE A 290 13.66 19.26 11.73
N MET A 291 14.71 18.59 12.21
CA MET A 291 15.66 19.19 13.15
C MET A 291 16.30 20.45 12.57
#